data_AF-A0A927MR71-F1
#
_entry.id   AF-A0A927MR71-F1
#
_cell.length_a   1.000
_cell.length_b   1.000
_cell.length_c   1.000
_cell.angle_alpha   90.00
_cell.angle_beta   90.00
_cell.angle_gamma   90.00
#
_symmetry.space_group_name_H-M   'P 1'
#
loop_
_entity.id
_entity.type
_entity.pdbx_description
1 polymer ?
#
loop_
_entity_poly.entity_id
_entity_poly.type
_entity_poly.pdbx_seq_one_letter_code
_entity_poly.pdbx_strand_id
1 'polypeptide(L)'
;MKADALLVVATPDGRELGRVGAPKSLTAAQARLRVLQRRAARQIGPYDPATKARRAPSKGWQHTQARIGRTHARAAALRRDVLHKATTFLAQRHQVITVETLNASGMRSAGGAYKRGLNRALADAALAQIRRMLAYKTRWYGSTLVEVPRFYPSSKTCSACGRRKPNLTLADRTYACEHCEVMIDRDRNAAINLARLGDTLHTGGTGTGTGSRPAAHQTNDGRVGDGRGATQETATTPVVNAAGRETSTPHQQPLDQTGTASPQGEAA
;
A
#
# COMPACT_ATOMS: atom_id res chain seq x y z
N MET A 1 -3.74 20.55 2.62
CA MET A 1 -2.39 20.25 2.08
C MET A 1 -2.50 19.31 0.90
N LYS A 2 -1.80 19.62 -0.19
CA LYS A 2 -1.51 18.66 -1.26
C LYS A 2 -0.37 17.76 -0.78
N ALA A 3 -0.34 16.51 -1.23
CA ALA A 3 0.87 15.70 -1.15
C ALA A 3 1.53 15.83 -2.53
N ASP A 4 2.47 16.75 -2.65
CA ASP A 4 3.06 17.08 -3.95
C ASP A 4 4.06 16.00 -4.42
N ALA A 5 4.53 15.16 -3.50
CA ALA A 5 5.28 13.92 -3.75
C ALA A 5 4.50 12.67 -3.31
N LEU A 6 4.70 11.57 -4.06
CA LEU A 6 4.30 10.20 -3.72
C LEU A 6 5.43 9.42 -3.04
N LEU A 7 6.69 9.80 -3.29
CA LEU A 7 7.90 9.21 -2.73
C LEU A 7 9.02 10.26 -2.73
N VAL A 8 9.82 10.27 -1.66
CA VAL A 8 11.09 11.00 -1.55
C VAL A 8 12.17 9.95 -1.34
N VAL A 9 13.28 10.05 -2.07
CA VAL A 9 14.39 9.10 -1.99
C VAL A 9 15.66 9.87 -1.65
N ALA A 10 16.38 9.41 -0.63
CA ALA A 10 17.67 9.97 -0.23
C ALA A 10 18.65 8.85 0.12
N THR A 11 19.94 9.16 0.13
CA THR A 11 21.04 8.27 0.51
C THR A 11 21.57 8.55 1.92
N PRO A 12 22.36 7.63 2.51
CA PRO A 12 22.94 7.81 3.85
C PRO A 12 23.80 9.07 4.02
N ASP A 13 24.52 9.50 2.97
CA ASP A 13 25.31 10.75 2.92
C ASP A 13 24.46 12.03 2.92
N GLY A 14 23.13 11.93 2.77
CA GLY A 14 22.21 13.05 2.89
C GLY A 14 21.73 13.65 1.56
N ARG A 15 22.19 13.13 0.43
CA ARG A 15 21.77 13.56 -0.92
C ARG A 15 20.36 13.07 -1.24
N GLU A 16 19.50 13.97 -1.73
CA GLU A 16 18.19 13.58 -2.29
C GLU A 16 18.43 13.04 -3.72
N LEU A 17 18.08 11.78 -3.97
CA LEU A 17 18.21 11.14 -5.28
C LEU A 17 17.06 11.52 -6.22
N GLY A 18 15.90 11.86 -5.66
CA GLY A 18 14.77 12.30 -6.43
C GLY A 18 13.46 12.28 -5.65
N ARG A 19 12.50 13.03 -6.20
CA ARG A 19 11.15 13.20 -5.66
C ARG A 19 10.14 12.79 -6.72
N VAL A 20 9.42 11.70 -6.46
CA VAL A 20 8.39 11.21 -7.38
C VAL A 20 7.14 12.04 -7.16
N GLY A 21 6.96 13.08 -7.98
CA GLY A 21 5.80 13.97 -7.88
C GLY A 21 4.46 13.25 -8.07
N ALA A 22 3.41 13.74 -7.42
CA ALA A 22 2.05 13.35 -7.74
C ALA A 22 1.69 13.87 -9.15
N PRO A 23 1.33 13.02 -10.13
CA PRO A 23 1.17 13.48 -11.50
C PRO A 23 -0.01 14.46 -11.63
N LYS A 24 0.13 15.53 -12.43
CA LYS A 24 -0.91 16.56 -12.63
C LYS A 24 -2.28 15.98 -13.01
N SER A 25 -2.29 14.86 -13.74
CA SER A 25 -3.47 14.08 -14.11
C SER A 25 -4.26 13.51 -12.92
N LEU A 26 -3.61 13.27 -11.78
CA LEU A 26 -4.26 12.86 -10.53
C LEU A 26 -5.03 14.03 -9.89
N THR A 27 -4.46 15.24 -9.92
CA THR A 27 -5.16 16.48 -9.49
C THR A 27 -6.35 16.78 -10.39
N ALA A 28 -6.19 16.63 -11.71
CA ALA A 28 -7.30 16.75 -12.66
C ALA A 28 -8.40 15.68 -12.42
N ALA A 29 -8.02 14.45 -12.09
CA ALA A 29 -8.97 13.40 -11.72
C ALA A 29 -9.72 13.74 -10.42
N GLN A 30 -9.06 14.30 -9.40
CA GLN A 30 -9.73 14.78 -8.18
C GLN A 30 -10.74 15.90 -8.49
N ALA A 31 -10.40 16.87 -9.33
CA ALA A 31 -11.32 17.93 -9.75
C ALA A 31 -12.55 17.36 -10.49
N ARG A 32 -12.32 16.45 -11.44
CA ARG A 32 -13.36 15.74 -12.18
C ARG A 32 -14.28 14.92 -11.27
N LEU A 33 -13.73 14.22 -10.27
CA LEU A 33 -14.52 13.49 -9.27
C LEU A 33 -15.44 14.42 -8.48
N ARG A 34 -14.95 15.58 -8.00
CA ARG A 34 -15.78 16.58 -7.29
C ARG A 34 -16.94 17.13 -8.13
N VAL A 35 -16.77 17.24 -9.45
CA VAL A 35 -17.85 17.67 -10.36
C VAL A 35 -18.85 16.53 -10.57
N LEU A 36 -18.38 15.32 -10.86
CA LEU A 36 -19.26 14.16 -11.08
C LEU A 36 -20.05 13.77 -9.81
N GLN A 37 -19.43 13.83 -8.63
CA GLN A 37 -20.10 13.58 -7.34
C GLN A 37 -21.18 14.63 -7.07
N ARG A 38 -20.89 15.92 -7.28
CA ARG A 38 -21.90 16.99 -7.17
C ARG A 38 -23.04 16.87 -8.19
N ARG A 39 -22.77 16.34 -9.39
CA ARG A 39 -23.82 16.02 -10.38
C ARG A 39 -24.67 14.84 -9.92
N ALA A 40 -24.05 13.74 -9.47
CA ALA A 40 -24.75 12.55 -8.99
C ALA A 40 -25.66 12.85 -7.79
N ALA A 41 -25.23 13.74 -6.88
CA ALA A 41 -26.01 14.15 -5.72
C ALA A 41 -27.29 14.96 -6.06
N ARG A 42 -27.38 15.53 -7.27
CA ARG A 42 -28.57 16.25 -7.77
C ARG A 42 -29.47 15.37 -8.67
N GLN A 43 -29.08 14.13 -8.93
CA GLN A 43 -29.83 13.21 -9.77
C GLN A 43 -30.59 12.20 -8.89
N ILE A 44 -31.70 11.68 -9.40
CA ILE A 44 -32.49 10.63 -8.74
C ILE A 44 -31.62 9.38 -8.57
N GLY A 45 -31.11 9.20 -7.35
CA GLY A 45 -30.33 8.05 -6.91
C GLY A 45 -31.17 6.98 -6.20
N PRO A 46 -30.53 5.91 -5.70
CA PRO A 46 -31.21 4.72 -5.18
C PRO A 46 -31.86 4.91 -3.79
N TYR A 47 -31.64 6.05 -3.16
CA TYR A 47 -32.22 6.45 -1.88
C TYR A 47 -32.90 7.80 -2.03
N ASP A 48 -34.09 7.94 -1.46
CA ASP A 48 -34.82 9.19 -1.39
C ASP A 48 -34.77 9.75 0.04
N PRO A 49 -34.14 10.92 0.27
CA PRO A 49 -34.07 11.51 1.61
C PRO A 49 -35.42 12.03 2.14
N ALA A 50 -36.40 12.34 1.27
CA ALA A 50 -37.70 12.85 1.69
C ALA A 50 -38.59 11.73 2.23
N THR A 51 -38.70 10.62 1.49
CA THR A 51 -39.51 9.44 1.89
C THR A 51 -38.73 8.42 2.73
N LYS A 52 -37.40 8.60 2.88
CA LYS A 52 -36.47 7.67 3.54
C LYS A 52 -36.45 6.26 2.95
N ALA A 53 -36.99 6.09 1.74
CA ALA A 53 -37.13 4.81 1.07
C ALA A 53 -36.06 4.57 -0.01
N ARG A 54 -35.89 3.31 -0.41
CA ARG A 54 -35.15 2.95 -1.62
C ARG A 54 -36.03 3.10 -2.85
N ARG A 55 -35.43 3.48 -3.98
CA ARG A 55 -36.11 3.60 -5.29
C ARG A 55 -35.19 3.23 -6.44
N ALA A 56 -35.74 3.01 -7.62
CA ALA A 56 -34.95 2.83 -8.83
C ALA A 56 -34.16 4.11 -9.17
N PRO A 57 -32.82 4.05 -9.34
CA PRO A 57 -32.03 5.22 -9.73
C PRO A 57 -32.22 5.53 -11.21
N SER A 58 -32.33 6.83 -11.55
CA SER A 58 -32.46 7.29 -12.93
C SER A 58 -31.29 6.83 -13.82
N LYS A 59 -31.55 6.58 -15.11
CA LYS A 59 -30.51 6.28 -16.12
C LYS A 59 -29.36 7.31 -16.07
N GLY A 60 -29.71 8.60 -15.92
CA GLY A 60 -28.75 9.69 -15.78
C GLY A 60 -27.85 9.60 -14.54
N TRP A 61 -28.34 9.10 -13.39
CA TRP A 61 -27.53 8.84 -12.20
C TRP A 61 -26.58 7.66 -12.44
N GLN A 62 -27.09 6.56 -13.01
CA GLN A 62 -26.30 5.36 -13.32
C GLN A 62 -25.11 5.69 -14.26
N HIS A 63 -25.34 6.46 -15.33
CA HIS A 63 -24.26 6.93 -16.20
C HIS A 63 -23.24 7.82 -15.48
N THR A 64 -23.66 8.68 -14.54
CA THR A 64 -22.74 9.50 -13.75
C THR A 64 -21.90 8.63 -12.80
N GLN A 65 -22.48 7.61 -12.16
CA GLN A 65 -21.73 6.66 -11.32
C GLN A 65 -20.71 5.86 -12.13
N ALA A 66 -21.08 5.39 -13.33
CA ALA A 66 -20.13 4.73 -14.23
C ALA A 66 -18.96 5.66 -14.62
N ARG A 67 -19.20 6.96 -14.79
CA ARG A 67 -18.15 7.97 -15.01
C ARG A 67 -17.28 8.21 -13.77
N ILE A 68 -17.86 8.15 -12.57
CA ILE A 68 -17.12 8.23 -11.28
C ILE A 68 -16.18 7.03 -11.18
N GLY A 69 -16.70 5.81 -11.37
CA GLY A 69 -15.93 4.56 -11.37
C GLY A 69 -14.75 4.58 -12.35
N ARG A 70 -15.00 4.93 -13.62
CA ARG A 70 -13.93 5.09 -14.64
C ARG A 70 -12.89 6.13 -14.24
N THR A 71 -13.28 7.23 -13.58
CA THR A 71 -12.34 8.27 -13.14
C THR A 71 -11.48 7.78 -11.96
N HIS A 72 -12.05 7.03 -11.01
CA HIS A 72 -11.28 6.36 -9.95
C HIS A 72 -10.31 5.31 -10.51
N ALA A 73 -10.77 4.46 -11.44
CA ALA A 73 -9.94 3.44 -12.07
C ALA A 73 -8.74 4.06 -12.80
N ARG A 74 -8.96 5.12 -13.61
CA ARG A 74 -7.87 5.84 -14.29
C ARG A 74 -6.90 6.49 -13.31
N ALA A 75 -7.39 7.12 -12.23
CA ALA A 75 -6.55 7.70 -11.19
C ALA A 75 -5.71 6.64 -10.44
N ALA A 76 -6.24 5.43 -10.25
CA ALA A 76 -5.51 4.32 -9.66
C ALA A 76 -4.49 3.71 -10.63
N ALA A 77 -4.83 3.56 -11.92
CA ALA A 77 -3.91 3.08 -12.95
C ALA A 77 -2.70 4.02 -13.12
N LEU A 78 -2.93 5.33 -13.25
CA LEU A 78 -1.85 6.34 -13.36
C LEU A 78 -0.91 6.33 -12.14
N ARG A 79 -1.45 6.16 -10.94
CA ARG A 79 -0.62 6.04 -9.73
C ARG A 79 0.18 4.74 -9.73
N ARG A 80 -0.43 3.61 -10.08
CA ARG A 80 0.28 2.33 -10.19
C ARG A 80 1.43 2.44 -11.19
N ASP A 81 1.20 3.00 -12.38
CA ASP A 81 2.26 3.22 -13.38
C ASP A 81 3.45 4.01 -12.81
N VAL A 82 3.20 5.17 -12.19
CA VAL A 82 4.25 5.99 -11.56
C VAL A 82 4.98 5.23 -10.45
N LEU A 83 4.27 4.52 -9.57
CA LEU A 83 4.87 3.72 -8.51
C LEU A 83 5.65 2.50 -9.06
N HIS A 84 5.18 1.87 -10.14
CA HIS A 84 5.88 0.78 -10.79
C HIS A 84 7.21 1.28 -11.39
N LYS A 85 7.21 2.40 -12.11
CA LYS A 85 8.42 3.01 -12.68
C LYS A 85 9.43 3.36 -11.59
N ALA A 86 9.00 4.05 -10.52
CA ALA A 86 9.85 4.40 -9.39
C ALA A 86 10.45 3.17 -8.68
N THR A 87 9.62 2.17 -8.34
CA THR A 87 10.10 0.98 -7.61
C THR A 87 10.95 0.05 -8.46
N THR A 88 10.75 0.01 -9.79
CA THR A 88 11.68 -0.67 -10.71
C THR A 88 13.01 0.07 -10.79
N PHE A 89 12.99 1.40 -10.97
CA PHE A 89 14.21 2.21 -11.00
C PHE A 89 15.07 2.01 -9.74
N LEU A 90 14.45 2.01 -8.56
CA LEU A 90 15.14 1.79 -7.30
C LEU A 90 15.75 0.38 -7.24
N ALA A 91 14.93 -0.66 -7.42
CA ALA A 91 15.36 -2.06 -7.33
C ALA A 91 16.37 -2.49 -8.42
N GLN A 92 16.57 -1.70 -9.48
CA GLN A 92 17.62 -1.95 -10.48
C GLN A 92 18.95 -1.24 -10.20
N ARG A 93 18.97 -0.22 -9.33
CA ARG A 93 20.11 0.71 -9.19
C ARG A 93 20.68 0.81 -7.77
N HIS A 94 20.06 0.16 -6.80
CA HIS A 94 20.40 0.28 -5.38
C HIS A 94 20.50 -1.12 -4.79
N GLN A 95 21.60 -1.42 -4.12
CA GLN A 95 21.82 -2.72 -3.47
C GLN A 95 20.87 -2.90 -2.27
N VAL A 96 20.66 -1.83 -1.50
CA VAL A 96 19.79 -1.80 -0.33
C VAL A 96 18.72 -0.72 -0.51
N ILE A 97 17.47 -1.04 -0.18
CA ILE A 97 16.36 -0.09 -0.21
C ILE A 97 15.62 -0.18 1.14
N THR A 98 15.51 0.94 1.83
CA THR A 98 14.85 1.00 3.15
C THR A 98 13.46 1.62 3.05
N VAL A 99 12.47 0.99 3.69
CA VAL A 99 11.09 1.52 3.78
C VAL A 99 10.52 1.37 5.18
N GLU A 100 9.65 2.29 5.58
CA GLU A 100 8.92 2.20 6.86
C GLU A 100 7.72 1.24 6.78
N THR A 101 7.50 0.44 7.83
CA THR A 101 6.31 -0.41 7.99
C THR A 101 5.13 0.36 8.57
N LEU A 102 4.67 1.39 7.85
CA LEU A 102 3.57 2.22 8.32
C LEU A 102 2.22 1.48 8.24
N ASN A 103 1.58 1.21 9.39
CA ASN A 103 0.19 0.74 9.41
C ASN A 103 -0.78 1.89 9.04
N ALA A 104 -0.94 2.00 7.72
CA ALA A 104 -1.84 2.89 6.99
C ALA A 104 -3.31 2.79 7.41
N SER A 105 -3.84 1.61 7.75
CA SER A 105 -5.26 1.46 8.10
C SER A 105 -5.56 2.00 9.49
N GLY A 106 -4.75 1.64 10.51
CA GLY A 106 -4.93 2.12 11.88
C GLY A 106 -4.74 3.64 12.05
N MET A 107 -3.99 4.28 11.15
CA MET A 107 -3.87 5.74 11.12
C MET A 107 -5.11 6.47 10.59
N ARG A 108 -5.90 5.81 9.73
CA ARG A 108 -7.06 6.41 9.05
C ARG A 108 -8.31 6.48 9.92
N SER A 109 -8.48 5.53 10.84
CA SER A 109 -9.63 5.46 11.76
C SER A 109 -9.56 6.49 12.89
N ALA A 110 -8.37 6.87 13.34
CA ALA A 110 -8.16 7.72 14.52
C ALA A 110 -8.42 9.23 14.31
N GLY A 111 -9.55 9.63 13.70
CA GLY A 111 -10.01 11.02 13.69
C GLY A 111 -10.94 11.35 12.53
N GLY A 112 -12.17 11.79 12.86
CA GLY A 112 -13.30 11.93 11.95
C GLY A 112 -13.25 13.10 10.96
N ALA A 113 -14.41 13.69 10.68
CA ALA A 113 -14.67 14.55 9.51
C ALA A 113 -13.71 15.75 9.31
N TYR A 114 -13.06 16.22 10.37
CA TYR A 114 -12.05 17.29 10.31
C TYR A 114 -10.75 16.87 9.60
N LYS A 115 -10.39 15.58 9.62
CA LYS A 115 -9.23 15.04 8.87
C LYS A 115 -9.65 14.78 7.42
N ARG A 116 -9.47 15.76 6.53
CA ARG A 116 -9.79 15.66 5.08
C ARG A 116 -9.01 14.53 4.39
N GLY A 117 -9.54 13.31 4.50
CA GLY A 117 -8.78 12.07 4.43
C GLY A 117 -8.32 11.62 3.04
N LEU A 118 -8.73 12.26 1.95
CA LEU A 118 -8.42 11.79 0.59
C LEU A 118 -6.90 11.75 0.33
N ASN A 119 -6.18 12.84 0.60
CA ASN A 119 -4.73 12.89 0.34
C ASN A 119 -3.92 12.05 1.34
N ARG A 120 -4.45 11.84 2.56
CA ARG A 120 -3.83 10.98 3.57
C ARG A 120 -3.99 9.50 3.20
N ALA A 121 -5.23 9.06 2.96
CA ALA A 121 -5.52 7.72 2.47
C ALA A 121 -4.85 7.40 1.13
N LEU A 122 -4.59 8.42 0.30
CA LEU A 122 -3.81 8.30 -0.94
C LEU A 122 -2.32 8.00 -0.67
N ALA A 123 -1.68 8.73 0.24
CA ALA A 123 -0.30 8.52 0.64
C ALA A 123 -0.15 7.18 1.40
N ASP A 124 -1.03 6.93 2.37
CA ASP A 124 -1.14 5.66 3.12
C ASP A 124 -1.27 4.45 2.16
N ALA A 125 -2.15 4.55 1.15
CA ALA A 125 -2.30 3.50 0.14
C ALA A 125 -1.13 3.45 -0.85
N ALA A 126 -0.41 4.54 -1.09
CA ALA A 126 0.80 4.56 -1.90
C ALA A 126 1.95 3.85 -1.17
N LEU A 127 2.19 4.11 0.11
CA LEU A 127 3.20 3.43 0.93
C LEU A 127 2.97 1.90 0.97
N ALA A 128 1.73 1.47 1.21
CA ALA A 128 1.36 0.05 1.17
C ALA A 128 1.53 -0.60 -0.23
N GLN A 129 1.46 0.18 -1.31
CA GLN A 129 1.75 -0.28 -2.68
C GLN A 129 3.25 -0.29 -2.96
N ILE A 130 3.99 0.74 -2.56
CA ILE A 130 5.45 0.87 -2.70
C ILE A 130 6.14 -0.30 -2.01
N ARG A 131 5.81 -0.57 -0.74
CA ARG A 131 6.36 -1.70 0.02
C ARG A 131 6.13 -3.03 -0.69
N ARG A 132 4.90 -3.30 -1.13
CA ARG A 132 4.55 -4.52 -1.89
C ARG A 132 5.30 -4.63 -3.21
N MET A 133 5.44 -3.52 -3.94
CA MET A 133 6.15 -3.47 -5.23
C MET A 133 7.65 -3.71 -5.05
N LEU A 134 8.27 -3.08 -4.04
CA LEU A 134 9.65 -3.33 -3.70
C LEU A 134 9.86 -4.77 -3.23
N ALA A 135 8.96 -5.34 -2.43
CA ALA A 135 9.11 -6.70 -1.88
C ALA A 135 9.24 -7.78 -2.97
N TYR A 136 8.56 -7.66 -4.11
CA TYR A 136 8.78 -8.58 -5.23
C TYR A 136 9.90 -8.13 -6.18
N LYS A 137 10.09 -6.82 -6.43
CA LYS A 137 11.12 -6.35 -7.37
C LYS A 137 12.54 -6.47 -6.85
N THR A 138 12.75 -6.26 -5.56
CA THR A 138 14.07 -6.46 -4.93
C THR A 138 14.52 -7.90 -5.11
N ARG A 139 13.62 -8.87 -4.86
CA ARG A 139 13.82 -10.30 -5.18
C ARG A 139 14.11 -10.56 -6.67
N TRP A 140 13.46 -9.85 -7.59
CA TRP A 140 13.68 -10.01 -9.04
C TRP A 140 15.01 -9.44 -9.54
N TYR A 141 15.54 -8.40 -8.91
CA TYR A 141 16.72 -7.67 -9.37
C TYR A 141 17.94 -7.82 -8.45
N GLY A 142 17.86 -8.63 -7.40
CA GLY A 142 18.97 -8.92 -6.47
C GLY A 142 19.19 -7.88 -5.36
N SER A 143 18.39 -6.82 -5.27
CA SER A 143 18.43 -5.87 -4.15
C SER A 143 17.91 -6.48 -2.84
N THR A 144 18.33 -5.91 -1.72
CA THR A 144 17.76 -6.14 -0.39
C THR A 144 16.70 -5.08 -0.06
N LEU A 145 15.52 -5.51 0.42
CA LEU A 145 14.53 -4.63 1.03
C LEU A 145 14.64 -4.68 2.56
N VAL A 146 14.93 -3.55 3.19
CA VAL A 146 14.92 -3.41 4.65
C VAL A 146 13.61 -2.75 5.09
N GLU A 147 12.82 -3.48 5.87
CA GLU A 147 11.57 -2.98 6.46
C GLU A 147 11.82 -2.47 7.88
N VAL A 148 11.83 -1.14 8.05
CA VAL A 148 12.07 -0.47 9.33
C VAL A 148 10.82 -0.51 10.21
N PRO A 149 10.94 -0.76 11.53
CA PRO A 149 9.81 -0.77 12.46
C PRO A 149 8.98 0.52 12.44
N ARG A 150 7.65 0.37 12.45
CA ARG A 150 6.64 1.45 12.44
C ARG A 150 6.90 2.62 13.38
N PHE A 151 7.47 2.37 14.56
CA PHE A 151 7.66 3.37 15.61
C PHE A 151 9.02 4.08 15.54
N TYR A 152 9.87 3.76 14.56
CA TYR A 152 11.11 4.48 14.32
C TYR A 152 10.81 5.96 14.01
N PRO A 153 11.36 6.92 14.77
CA PRO A 153 11.00 8.33 14.65
C PRO A 153 11.67 9.04 13.45
N SER A 154 11.69 8.44 12.26
CA SER A 154 12.36 8.92 11.04
C SER A 154 12.18 10.43 10.78
N SER A 155 10.94 10.91 10.80
CA SER A 155 10.58 12.33 10.59
C SER A 155 10.84 13.25 11.79
N LYS A 156 11.04 12.69 12.99
CA LYS A 156 11.27 13.43 14.25
C LYS A 156 12.71 13.41 14.73
N THR A 157 13.57 12.57 14.17
CA THR A 157 15.01 12.55 14.41
C THR A 157 15.71 13.54 13.49
N CYS A 158 16.69 14.29 13.97
CA CYS A 158 17.51 15.17 13.14
C CYS A 158 18.52 14.35 12.32
N SER A 159 18.51 14.46 11.00
CA SER A 159 19.50 13.78 10.14
C SER A 159 20.91 14.36 10.23
N ALA A 160 21.10 15.53 10.85
CA ALA A 160 22.43 16.09 11.11
C ALA A 160 23.01 15.61 12.45
N CYS A 161 22.31 15.83 13.57
CA CYS A 161 22.83 15.58 14.93
C CYS A 161 22.17 14.42 15.70
N GLY A 162 21.22 13.68 15.11
CA GLY A 162 20.52 12.57 15.77
C GLY A 162 19.52 12.97 16.87
N ARG A 163 19.49 14.23 17.32
CA ARG A 163 18.54 14.69 18.35
C ARG A 163 17.09 14.55 17.89
N ARG A 164 16.22 14.02 18.75
CA ARG A 164 14.79 13.83 18.48
C ARG A 164 13.97 15.06 18.91
N LYS A 165 13.18 15.62 17.98
CA LYS A 165 12.19 16.68 18.19
C LYS A 165 10.79 16.07 18.43
N PRO A 166 10.32 15.94 19.68
CA PRO A 166 9.06 15.27 19.97
C PRO A 166 7.84 16.03 19.42
N ASN A 167 7.89 17.36 19.44
CA ASN A 167 6.76 18.25 19.19
C ASN A 167 6.54 18.59 17.69
N LEU A 168 6.98 17.72 16.78
CA LEU A 168 6.74 17.90 15.35
C LEU A 168 5.32 17.45 14.96
N THR A 169 4.60 18.32 14.24
CA THR A 169 3.24 18.12 13.74
C THR A 169 3.24 17.67 12.27
N LEU A 170 2.07 17.25 11.77
CA LEU A 170 1.90 16.95 10.34
C LEU A 170 1.94 18.20 9.44
N ALA A 171 1.74 19.39 10.02
CA ALA A 171 1.74 20.64 9.27
C ALA A 171 3.16 21.13 8.94
N ASP A 172 4.13 20.82 9.79
CA ASP A 172 5.52 21.22 9.63
C ASP A 172 6.14 20.51 8.44
N ARG A 173 6.41 21.26 7.36
CA ARG A 173 7.06 20.76 6.13
C ARG A 173 8.55 20.98 6.12
N THR A 174 9.02 22.05 6.76
CA THR A 174 10.43 22.23 7.08
C THR A 174 10.70 21.62 8.44
N TYR A 175 11.69 20.73 8.52
CA TYR A 175 12.31 20.32 9.76
C TYR A 175 13.40 21.33 10.11
N ALA A 176 13.21 22.06 11.20
CA ALA A 176 14.21 22.95 11.79
C ALA A 176 14.69 22.36 13.12
N CYS A 177 16.00 22.13 13.26
CA CYS A 177 16.61 21.59 14.48
C CYS A 177 17.05 22.72 15.43
N GLU A 178 16.60 22.66 16.68
CA GLU A 178 16.98 23.63 17.74
C GLU A 178 18.40 23.40 18.31
N HIS A 179 19.08 22.31 17.93
CA HIS A 179 20.41 21.95 18.48
C HIS A 179 21.56 22.21 17.50
N CYS A 180 21.34 22.01 16.20
CA CYS A 180 22.38 22.14 15.18
C CYS A 180 21.89 22.94 13.97
N GLU A 181 20.80 23.70 14.14
CA GLU A 181 20.25 24.72 13.24
C GLU A 181 19.90 24.28 11.80
N VAL A 182 20.05 22.99 11.49
CA VAL A 182 19.74 22.46 10.16
C VAL A 182 18.27 22.69 9.81
N MET A 183 18.05 23.30 8.65
CA MET A 183 16.75 23.47 8.03
C MET A 183 16.68 22.65 6.74
N ILE A 184 15.72 21.73 6.68
CA ILE A 184 15.60 20.75 5.60
C ILE A 184 14.13 20.35 5.40
N ASP A 185 13.73 19.91 4.21
CA ASP A 185 12.40 19.30 4.02
C ASP A 185 12.25 18.09 4.95
N ARG A 186 11.12 18.02 5.69
CA ARG A 186 10.86 16.97 6.68
C ARG A 186 10.84 15.58 6.04
N ASP A 187 10.27 15.48 4.84
CA ASP A 187 10.12 14.20 4.16
C ASP A 187 11.50 13.75 3.60
N ARG A 188 12.41 14.67 3.23
CA ARG A 188 13.85 14.41 2.97
C ARG A 188 14.61 13.99 4.24
N ASN A 189 14.44 14.70 5.37
CA ASN A 189 15.05 14.33 6.65
C ASN A 189 14.67 12.89 7.07
N ALA A 190 13.39 12.54 6.91
CA ALA A 190 12.90 11.18 7.15
C ALA A 190 13.57 10.15 6.21
N ALA A 191 13.70 10.46 4.93
CA ALA A 191 14.35 9.58 3.96
C ALA A 191 15.84 9.33 4.28
N ILE A 192 16.58 10.35 4.71
CA ILE A 192 18.00 10.21 5.11
C ILE A 192 18.13 9.30 6.34
N ASN A 193 17.28 9.51 7.34
CA ASN A 193 17.28 8.68 8.55
C ASN A 193 16.92 7.21 8.27
N LEU A 194 15.95 6.96 7.38
CA LEU A 194 15.64 5.60 6.91
C LEU A 194 16.80 4.99 6.13
N ALA A 195 17.45 5.73 5.24
CA ALA A 195 18.60 5.24 4.48
C ALA A 195 19.74 4.79 5.42
N ARG A 196 20.13 5.64 6.38
CA ARG A 196 21.18 5.31 7.38
C ARG A 196 20.83 4.12 8.26
N LEU A 197 19.59 4.03 8.73
CA LEU A 197 19.17 2.90 9.56
C LEU A 197 19.22 1.59 8.76
N GLY A 198 18.74 1.57 7.52
CA GLY A 198 18.79 0.36 6.71
C GLY A 198 20.21 -0.05 6.30
N ASP A 199 21.09 0.91 6.05
CA ASP A 199 22.52 0.69 5.81
C ASP A 199 23.21 0.06 7.02
N THR A 200 22.89 0.57 8.23
CA THR A 200 23.36 0.01 9.50
C THR A 200 22.84 -1.41 9.73
N LEU A 201 21.55 -1.67 9.45
CA LEU A 201 20.93 -2.99 9.60
C LEU A 201 21.43 -4.01 8.56
N HIS A 202 21.80 -3.56 7.36
CA HIS A 202 22.35 -4.40 6.32
C HIS A 202 23.80 -4.81 6.64
N THR A 203 24.65 -3.83 6.94
CA THR A 203 26.07 -4.05 7.25
C THR A 203 26.27 -4.73 8.62
N GLY A 204 25.43 -4.40 9.61
CA GLY A 204 25.45 -5.06 10.92
C GLY A 204 24.99 -6.52 10.91
N GLY A 205 24.38 -6.99 9.82
CA GLY A 205 23.95 -8.38 9.66
C GLY A 205 25.03 -9.33 9.11
N THR A 206 26.15 -8.80 8.59
CA THR A 206 27.23 -9.58 7.97
C THR A 206 28.49 -9.71 8.83
N GLY A 207 28.53 -9.05 9.99
CA GLY A 207 29.61 -9.16 10.98
C GLY A 207 29.32 -10.21 12.05
N THR A 208 30.06 -11.32 12.02
CA THR A 208 30.47 -12.18 13.15
C THR A 208 29.63 -12.17 14.44
N GLY A 209 29.06 -13.34 14.81
CA GLY A 209 29.04 -13.75 16.22
C GLY A 209 27.74 -14.33 16.78
N THR A 210 27.81 -15.63 17.11
CA THR A 210 27.07 -16.33 18.18
C THR A 210 25.52 -16.31 18.18
N GLY A 211 24.94 -17.51 18.31
CA GLY A 211 23.50 -17.69 18.26
C GLY A 211 22.76 -17.11 19.46
N SER A 212 21.64 -16.44 19.18
CA SER A 212 20.51 -16.32 20.10
C SER A 212 19.22 -16.42 19.30
N ARG A 213 18.61 -17.61 19.31
CA ARG A 213 17.25 -17.80 18.82
C ARG A 213 16.32 -16.90 19.65
N PRO A 214 15.45 -16.06 19.06
CA PRO A 214 14.40 -15.42 19.83
C PRO A 214 13.53 -16.51 20.45
N ALA A 215 13.23 -16.37 21.75
CA ALA A 215 12.49 -17.36 22.51
C ALA A 215 11.09 -17.59 21.90
N ALA A 216 10.63 -18.84 21.96
CA ALA A 216 9.30 -19.20 21.50
C ALA A 216 8.21 -18.50 22.34
N HIS A 217 7.15 -18.09 21.66
CA HIS A 217 5.97 -17.45 22.22
C HIS A 217 5.26 -18.40 23.21
N GLN A 218 5.45 -18.20 24.52
CA GLN A 218 4.72 -18.94 25.55
C GLN A 218 3.27 -18.47 25.59
N THR A 219 2.35 -19.30 25.09
CA THR A 219 0.93 -19.23 25.44
C THR A 219 0.72 -19.97 26.75
N ASN A 220 0.24 -19.27 27.77
CA ASN A 220 -0.24 -19.90 29.00
C ASN A 220 -1.67 -20.39 28.80
N ASP A 221 -1.84 -21.69 28.58
CA ASP A 221 -3.08 -22.42 28.84
C ASP A 221 -2.70 -23.73 29.55
N GLY A 222 -3.40 -24.06 30.64
CA GLY A 222 -2.97 -25.13 31.55
C GLY A 222 -4.00 -26.26 31.71
N ARG A 223 -3.48 -27.43 32.13
CA ARG A 223 -4.23 -28.64 32.57
C ARG A 223 -5.03 -29.36 31.46
N VAL A 224 -5.13 -30.70 31.37
CA VAL A 224 -4.81 -31.86 32.25
C VAL A 224 -4.38 -33.05 31.35
N GLY A 225 -3.65 -34.06 31.87
CA GLY A 225 -3.82 -35.45 31.39
C GLY A 225 -2.55 -36.29 31.22
N ASP A 226 -2.34 -37.28 32.10
CA ASP A 226 -1.30 -38.31 31.99
C ASP A 226 -1.57 -39.34 30.87
N GLY A 227 -0.51 -39.94 30.30
CA GLY A 227 -0.67 -41.23 29.62
C GLY A 227 0.37 -41.67 28.58
N ARG A 228 1.42 -42.36 29.06
CA ARG A 228 2.09 -43.53 28.42
C ARG A 228 2.46 -43.47 26.92
N GLY A 229 3.76 -43.37 26.65
CA GLY A 229 4.34 -43.36 25.30
C GLY A 229 4.42 -44.70 24.56
N ALA A 230 5.04 -44.64 23.37
CA ALA A 230 5.62 -45.77 22.64
C ALA A 230 6.77 -45.27 21.74
N THR A 231 7.81 -46.08 21.60
CA THR A 231 8.92 -45.92 20.65
C THR A 231 8.49 -46.28 19.22
N GLN A 232 9.07 -45.62 18.21
CA GLN A 232 9.96 -46.28 17.23
C GLN A 232 10.58 -45.31 16.21
N GLU A 233 11.71 -45.76 15.63
CA GLU A 233 12.53 -45.07 14.62
C GLU A 233 12.06 -45.37 13.18
N THR A 234 12.88 -44.97 12.19
CA THR A 234 12.80 -45.17 10.72
C THR A 234 11.92 -44.16 9.95
N ALA A 235 12.28 -43.72 8.74
CA ALA A 235 13.59 -43.71 8.04
C ALA A 235 13.57 -42.62 6.94
N THR A 236 14.74 -42.31 6.35
CA THR A 236 14.94 -41.16 5.45
C THR A 236 14.86 -41.55 3.95
N THR A 237 14.51 -40.56 3.10
CA THR A 237 14.82 -40.45 1.64
C THR A 237 14.07 -41.39 0.65
N PRO A 238 14.00 -41.06 -0.66
CA PRO A 238 14.59 -39.93 -1.38
C PRO A 238 13.66 -39.02 -2.21
N VAL A 239 14.26 -37.92 -2.66
CA VAL A 239 13.72 -36.92 -3.60
C VAL A 239 13.59 -37.50 -5.01
N VAL A 240 12.51 -37.16 -5.72
CA VAL A 240 12.43 -37.24 -7.19
C VAL A 240 12.09 -35.88 -7.78
N ASN A 241 12.91 -35.41 -8.72
CA ASN A 241 12.65 -34.21 -9.51
C ASN A 241 11.73 -34.56 -10.69
N ALA A 242 10.69 -33.75 -10.92
CA ALA A 242 9.92 -33.78 -12.17
C ALA A 242 9.60 -32.35 -12.62
N ALA A 243 10.20 -31.94 -13.73
CA ALA A 243 9.84 -30.71 -14.44
C ALA A 243 8.66 -30.98 -15.37
N GLY A 244 7.68 -30.07 -15.49
CA GLY A 244 6.55 -30.30 -16.39
C GLY A 244 5.44 -29.25 -16.38
N ARG A 245 5.61 -28.22 -17.22
CA ARG A 245 4.58 -27.52 -18.03
C ARG A 245 3.17 -27.26 -17.46
N GLU A 246 2.91 -25.95 -17.31
CA GLU A 246 1.76 -25.23 -17.87
C GLU A 246 0.59 -26.03 -18.48
N THR A 247 -0.60 -25.90 -17.86
CA THR A 247 -1.88 -26.19 -18.53
C THR A 247 -2.89 -25.06 -18.29
N SER A 248 -3.13 -24.25 -19.32
CA SER A 248 -4.25 -23.31 -19.37
C SER A 248 -5.57 -24.06 -19.56
N THR A 249 -6.58 -23.78 -18.73
CA THR A 249 -7.94 -24.32 -18.92
C THR A 249 -8.84 -23.25 -19.56
N PRO A 250 -9.34 -23.45 -20.80
CA PRO A 250 -10.34 -22.59 -21.40
C PRO A 250 -11.75 -23.00 -20.97
N HIS A 251 -12.58 -22.04 -20.56
CA HIS A 251 -14.00 -22.28 -20.30
C HIS A 251 -14.81 -21.74 -21.49
N GLN A 252 -15.22 -22.63 -22.40
CA GLN A 252 -16.25 -22.35 -23.40
C GLN A 252 -17.61 -22.88 -22.90
N GLN A 253 -18.68 -22.15 -23.24
CA GLN A 253 -20.06 -22.60 -23.06
C GLN A 253 -20.56 -23.22 -24.36
N PRO A 254 -21.42 -24.26 -24.31
CA PRO A 254 -22.38 -24.54 -25.36
C PRO A 254 -23.62 -23.63 -25.19
N LEU A 255 -24.13 -23.13 -26.32
CA LEU A 255 -25.48 -22.58 -26.45
C LEU A 255 -26.35 -23.67 -27.07
N ASP A 256 -27.54 -23.91 -26.53
CA ASP A 256 -28.60 -24.59 -27.27
C ASP A 256 -29.67 -23.58 -27.71
N GLN A 257 -29.91 -23.52 -29.02
CA GLN A 257 -31.03 -22.81 -29.63
C GLN A 257 -31.74 -23.73 -30.64
N THR A 258 -33.00 -24.02 -30.35
CA THR A 258 -34.11 -24.32 -31.29
C THR A 258 -35.37 -23.90 -30.50
N GLY A 259 -36.29 -23.04 -30.96
CA GLY A 259 -36.98 -23.00 -32.25
C GLY A 259 -38.09 -24.08 -32.24
N THR A 260 -39.38 -23.87 -32.54
CA THR A 260 -40.22 -22.71 -32.98
C THR A 260 -41.71 -23.12 -32.72
N ALA A 261 -42.78 -22.32 -32.75
CA ALA A 261 -43.05 -20.96 -33.23
C ALA A 261 -44.16 -20.22 -32.40
N SER A 262 -45.23 -19.73 -33.04
CA SER A 262 -46.26 -18.79 -32.51
C SER A 262 -47.72 -19.26 -32.86
N PRO A 263 -48.78 -18.41 -32.95
CA PRO A 263 -49.74 -18.26 -31.84
C PRO A 263 -51.25 -18.32 -32.19
N GLN A 264 -52.10 -18.71 -31.23
CA GLN A 264 -53.54 -18.40 -31.16
C GLN A 264 -53.88 -18.31 -29.64
N GLY A 265 -54.71 -17.42 -29.10
CA GLY A 265 -55.55 -16.38 -29.70
C GLY A 265 -57.01 -16.57 -29.28
N GLU A 266 -57.46 -15.92 -28.19
CA GLU A 266 -58.89 -15.59 -27.96
C GLU A 266 -59.07 -14.61 -26.78
N ALA A 267 -60.24 -13.98 -26.74
CA ALA A 267 -60.57 -12.88 -25.82
C ALA A 267 -61.75 -13.24 -24.90
N ALA A 268 -61.75 -12.66 -23.70
CA ALA A 268 -62.92 -12.41 -22.85
C ALA A 268 -62.59 -11.22 -21.93
#